data_AF-A0A0D8XR44-F1
#
_entry.id   AF-A0A0D8XR44-F1
#
_cell.length_a   1.000
_cell.length_b   1.000
_cell.length_c   1.000
_cell.angle_alpha   90.00
_cell.angle_beta   90.00
_cell.angle_gamma   90.00
#
_symmetry.space_group_name_H-M   'P 1'
#
loop_
_entity.id
_entity.type
_entity.pdbx_description
1 polymer ?
#
loop_
_entity_poly.entity_id
_entity_poly.type
_entity_poly.pdbx_seq_one_letter_code
_entity_poly.pdbx_strand_id
1 'polypeptide(L)'
;CLHNADADGRTRVAEALNSKLFDSTVIGGKYIRSILALESFYALNPNCDHRTLEKMAKCASLLEMIQGFYLIIDDIIDGSETRRGKPCWYKNKDIGISAVNDALLLDVFVDELIRVATQICSQCNVKDVSES
;
A
#
# COMPACT_ATOMS: atom_id res chain seq x y z
N CYS A 1 25.42 18.09 -3.09
CA CYS A 1 24.07 18.67 -2.95
C CYS A 1 22.93 17.65 -3.01
N LEU A 2 23.17 16.34 -2.90
CA LEU A 2 22.12 15.30 -3.01
C LEU A 2 21.75 14.60 -1.69
N HIS A 3 22.38 14.92 -0.56
CA HIS A 3 22.13 14.21 0.71
C HIS A 3 21.00 14.78 1.57
N ASN A 4 20.39 15.92 1.21
CA ASN A 4 19.35 16.58 2.02
C ASN A 4 17.95 16.60 1.38
N ALA A 5 17.79 16.16 0.13
CA ALA A 5 16.48 16.14 -0.54
C ALA A 5 15.61 14.95 -0.09
N ASP A 6 16.24 13.83 0.28
CA ASP A 6 15.54 12.58 0.56
C ASP A 6 14.81 12.58 1.91
N ALA A 7 15.24 13.40 2.87
CA ALA A 7 14.58 13.53 4.17
C ALA A 7 13.35 14.44 4.08
N ASP A 8 13.45 15.54 3.31
CA ASP A 8 12.35 16.48 3.07
C ASP A 8 11.25 15.85 2.20
N GLY A 9 11.63 15.11 1.14
CA GLY A 9 10.70 14.38 0.29
C GLY A 9 9.93 13.28 1.04
N ARG A 10 10.61 12.50 1.89
CA ARG A 10 9.96 11.46 2.72
C ARG A 10 9.00 12.04 3.75
N THR A 11 9.34 13.18 4.34
CA THR A 11 8.48 13.86 5.32
C THR A 11 7.21 14.39 4.66
N ARG A 12 7.31 15.00 3.47
CA ARG A 12 6.15 15.49 2.71
C ARG A 12 5.24 14.39 2.19
N VAL A 13 5.81 13.25 1.77
CA VAL A 13 5.03 12.05 1.38
C VAL A 13 4.31 11.46 2.59
N ALA A 14 4.96 11.40 3.76
CA ALA A 14 4.35 10.93 5.00
C ALA A 14 3.24 11.87 5.51
N GLU A 15 3.41 13.18 5.38
CA GLU A 15 2.37 14.18 5.71
C GLU A 15 1.17 14.10 4.76
N ALA A 16 1.41 13.85 3.48
CA ALA A 16 0.36 13.66 2.49
C ALA A 16 -0.37 12.31 2.67
N LEU A 17 0.34 11.27 3.12
CA LEU A 17 -0.21 10.00 3.62
C LEU A 17 -0.71 10.16 5.05
N ASN A 18 -1.68 11.05 5.26
CA ASN A 18 -2.27 11.20 6.58
C ASN A 18 -3.21 10.04 6.93
N SER A 19 -3.44 9.80 8.23
CA SER A 19 -4.37 8.76 8.73
C SER A 19 -5.75 8.86 8.07
N LYS A 20 -6.22 10.09 7.82
CA LYS A 20 -7.56 10.35 7.28
C LYS A 20 -7.75 9.77 5.87
N LEU A 21 -6.73 9.83 5.01
CA LEU A 21 -6.75 9.20 3.69
C LEU A 21 -6.95 7.69 3.84
N PHE A 22 -6.10 7.02 4.63
CA PHE A 22 -6.19 5.58 4.86
C PHE A 22 -7.52 5.16 5.49
N ASP A 23 -7.99 5.87 6.51
CA ASP A 23 -9.24 5.59 7.22
C ASP A 23 -10.48 5.74 6.32
N SER A 24 -10.37 6.56 5.27
CA SER A 24 -11.46 6.84 4.34
C SER A 24 -11.42 5.93 3.10
N THR A 25 -10.24 5.55 2.61
CA THR A 25 -10.08 4.92 1.29
C THR A 25 -9.54 3.49 1.35
N VAL A 26 -8.63 3.20 2.28
CA VAL A 26 -7.96 1.89 2.40
C VAL A 26 -8.66 1.00 3.42
N ILE A 27 -9.00 1.54 4.59
CA ILE A 27 -9.62 0.83 5.71
C ILE A 27 -11.16 0.75 5.53
N GLY A 28 -11.78 -0.26 6.13
CA GLY A 28 -13.23 -0.48 6.12
C GLY A 28 -13.72 -1.33 4.94
N GLY A 29 -12.80 -1.96 4.20
CA GLY A 29 -13.11 -2.94 3.17
C GLY A 29 -13.32 -4.34 3.75
N LYS A 30 -13.54 -5.32 2.86
CA LYS A 30 -13.61 -6.75 3.22
C LYS A 30 -12.23 -7.43 3.30
N TYR A 31 -11.18 -6.75 2.83
CA TYR A 31 -9.80 -7.24 2.80
C TYR A 31 -9.61 -8.56 2.04
N ILE A 32 -10.50 -8.87 1.09
CA ILE A 32 -10.49 -10.16 0.38
C ILE A 32 -9.21 -10.33 -0.44
N ARG A 33 -8.64 -9.25 -1.01
CA ARG A 33 -7.45 -9.37 -1.88
C ARG A 33 -6.23 -9.73 -1.05
N SER A 34 -6.03 -9.04 0.08
CA SER A 34 -4.93 -9.34 0.98
C SER A 34 -5.07 -10.72 1.64
N ILE A 35 -6.28 -11.07 2.12
CA ILE A 35 -6.54 -12.39 2.69
C ILE A 35 -6.29 -13.49 1.65
N LEU A 36 -6.84 -13.36 0.44
CA LEU A 36 -6.63 -14.35 -0.62
C LEU A 36 -5.14 -14.54 -0.95
N ALA A 37 -4.38 -13.45 -1.04
CA ALA A 37 -2.95 -13.52 -1.31
C ALA A 37 -2.17 -14.22 -0.18
N LEU A 38 -2.49 -13.89 1.08
CA LEU A 38 -1.86 -14.50 2.25
C LEU A 38 -2.20 -15.98 2.39
N GLU A 39 -3.47 -16.34 2.24
CA GLU A 39 -3.95 -17.74 2.29
C GLU A 39 -3.34 -18.57 1.15
N SER A 40 -3.27 -18.01 -0.05
CA SER A 40 -2.64 -18.69 -1.20
C SER A 40 -1.15 -18.93 -0.94
N PHE A 41 -0.44 -17.95 -0.37
CA PHE A 41 0.96 -18.10 0.00
C PHE A 41 1.14 -19.20 1.04
N TYR A 42 0.32 -19.20 2.09
CA TYR A 42 0.39 -20.20 3.16
C TYR A 42 0.07 -21.61 2.65
N ALA A 43 -0.94 -21.76 1.79
CA ALA A 43 -1.30 -23.03 1.16
C ALA A 43 -0.14 -23.62 0.33
N LEU A 44 0.66 -22.77 -0.32
CA LEU A 44 1.84 -23.18 -1.09
C LEU A 44 3.09 -23.39 -0.22
N ASN A 45 3.13 -22.81 0.98
CA ASN A 45 4.28 -22.83 1.88
C ASN A 45 3.85 -23.17 3.32
N PRO A 46 3.27 -24.35 3.59
CA PRO A 46 2.65 -24.66 4.87
C PRO A 46 3.61 -24.66 6.07
N ASN A 47 4.91 -24.82 5.80
CA ASN A 47 5.97 -24.84 6.80
C ASN A 47 6.73 -23.50 6.92
N CYS A 48 6.21 -22.40 6.34
CA CYS A 48 6.88 -21.11 6.45
C CYS A 48 6.97 -20.64 7.91
N ASP A 49 8.08 -19.98 8.26
CA ASP A 49 8.24 -19.42 9.60
C ASP A 49 7.35 -18.17 9.79
N HIS A 50 7.13 -17.81 11.06
CA HIS A 50 6.29 -16.66 11.41
C HIS A 50 6.80 -15.35 10.78
N ARG A 51 8.12 -15.19 10.68
CA ARG A 51 8.75 -13.99 10.11
C ARG A 51 8.46 -13.86 8.61
N THR A 52 8.51 -14.96 7.86
CA THR A 52 8.17 -14.97 6.43
C THR A 52 6.68 -14.69 6.24
N LEU A 53 5.82 -15.30 7.06
CA LEU A 53 4.38 -15.04 7.01
C LEU A 53 4.04 -13.58 7.33
N GLU A 54 4.71 -12.96 8.32
CA GLU A 54 4.54 -11.55 8.66
C GLU A 54 4.97 -10.63 7.51
N LYS A 55 6.11 -10.92 6.85
CA LYS A 55 6.54 -10.19 5.66
C LYS A 55 5.52 -10.31 4.53
N MET A 56 5.01 -11.52 4.29
CA MET A 56 3.97 -11.74 3.28
C MET A 56 2.69 -10.99 3.62
N ALA A 57 2.25 -10.97 4.88
CA ALA A 57 1.07 -10.23 5.29
C ALA A 57 1.21 -8.71 5.03
N LYS A 58 2.40 -8.14 5.29
CA LYS A 58 2.70 -6.75 4.94
C LYS A 58 2.61 -6.53 3.42
N CYS A 59 3.23 -7.37 2.61
CA CYS A 59 3.13 -7.29 1.15
C CYS A 59 1.67 -7.44 0.67
N ALA A 60 0.91 -8.38 1.23
CA ALA A 60 -0.49 -8.61 0.90
C ALA A 60 -1.36 -7.40 1.21
N SER A 61 -1.10 -6.68 2.31
CA SER A 61 -1.84 -5.45 2.64
C SER A 61 -1.68 -4.33 1.60
N LEU A 62 -0.59 -4.32 0.81
CA LEU A 62 -0.40 -3.36 -0.27
C LEU A 62 -1.46 -3.50 -1.37
N LEU A 63 -2.05 -4.69 -1.53
CA LEU A 63 -3.15 -4.92 -2.46
C LEU A 63 -4.40 -4.10 -2.09
N GLU A 64 -4.63 -3.87 -0.80
CA GLU A 64 -5.76 -3.06 -0.34
C GLU A 64 -5.50 -1.56 -0.53
N MET A 65 -4.23 -1.15 -0.52
CA MET A 65 -3.83 0.22 -0.84
C MET A 65 -3.98 0.51 -2.34
N ILE A 66 -3.52 -0.41 -3.20
CA ILE A 66 -3.77 -0.35 -4.65
C ILE A 66 -5.29 -0.32 -4.93
N GLN A 67 -6.07 -1.14 -4.21
CA GLN A 67 -7.52 -1.08 -4.33
C GLN A 67 -8.08 0.29 -3.93
N GLY A 68 -7.52 0.93 -2.89
CA GLY A 68 -7.86 2.29 -2.49
C GLY A 68 -7.63 3.30 -3.62
N PHE A 69 -6.46 3.23 -4.28
CA PHE A 69 -6.15 4.03 -5.47
C PHE A 69 -7.25 3.88 -6.55
N TYR A 70 -7.55 2.64 -6.96
CA TYR A 70 -8.55 2.41 -8.00
C TYR A 70 -9.94 2.92 -7.60
N LEU A 71 -10.35 2.76 -6.35
CA LEU A 71 -11.66 3.21 -5.89
C LEU A 71 -11.79 4.74 -5.89
N ILE A 72 -10.74 5.48 -5.54
CA ILE A 72 -10.78 6.95 -5.60
C ILE A 72 -11.00 7.42 -7.04
N ILE A 73 -10.26 6.84 -7.99
CA ILE A 73 -10.37 7.18 -9.40
C ILE A 73 -11.73 6.77 -9.98
N ASP A 74 -12.19 5.56 -9.68
CA ASP A 74 -13.51 5.01 -10.05
C ASP A 74 -14.64 5.94 -9.54
N ASP A 75 -14.61 6.30 -8.26
CA ASP A 75 -15.62 7.18 -7.65
C ASP A 75 -15.68 8.55 -8.35
N ILE A 76 -14.53 9.09 -8.78
CA ILE A 76 -14.45 10.38 -9.49
C ILE A 76 -15.02 10.26 -10.91
N ILE A 77 -14.62 9.22 -11.66
CA ILE A 77 -15.07 9.00 -13.05
C ILE A 77 -16.58 8.77 -13.09
N ASP A 78 -17.10 7.97 -12.18
CA ASP A 78 -18.52 7.59 -12.13
C ASP A 78 -19.40 8.65 -11.46
N GLY A 79 -18.80 9.67 -10.83
CA GLY A 79 -19.55 10.66 -10.08
C GLY A 79 -20.21 10.09 -8.81
N SER A 80 -19.63 9.04 -8.23
CA SER A 80 -20.21 8.30 -7.11
C SER A 80 -20.40 9.15 -5.85
N GLU A 81 -21.51 8.92 -5.12
CA GLU A 81 -21.82 9.66 -3.89
C GLU A 81 -21.21 9.00 -2.65
N THR A 82 -21.23 7.67 -2.57
CA THR A 82 -20.80 6.94 -1.37
C THR A 82 -19.97 5.71 -1.69
N ARG A 83 -19.02 5.41 -0.80
CA ARG A 83 -18.18 4.23 -0.81
C ARG A 83 -18.02 3.70 0.62
N ARG A 84 -18.23 2.39 0.81
CA ARG A 84 -18.12 1.71 2.12
C ARG A 84 -18.94 2.39 3.23
N GLY A 85 -20.14 2.89 2.88
CA GLY A 85 -21.04 3.58 3.81
C GLY A 85 -20.63 5.00 4.21
N LYS A 86 -19.60 5.57 3.57
CA LYS A 86 -19.14 6.95 3.78
C LYS A 86 -19.23 7.75 2.47
N PRO A 87 -19.27 9.09 2.49
CA PRO A 87 -19.09 9.89 1.29
C PRO A 87 -17.79 9.53 0.56
N CYS A 88 -17.82 9.49 -0.78
CA CYS A 88 -16.61 9.26 -1.57
C CYS A 88 -15.53 10.29 -1.25
N TRP A 89 -14.25 9.91 -1.33
CA TRP A 89 -13.14 10.74 -0.86
C TRP A 89 -13.13 12.15 -1.49
N TYR A 90 -13.39 12.22 -2.79
CA TYR A 90 -13.44 13.46 -3.57
C TYR A 90 -14.65 14.36 -3.24
N LYS A 91 -15.68 13.84 -2.55
CA LYS A 91 -16.83 14.62 -2.08
C LYS A 91 -16.54 15.39 -0.80
N ASN A 92 -15.41 15.14 -0.13
CA ASN A 92 -15.00 15.95 1.01
C ASN A 92 -14.72 17.39 0.56
N LYS A 93 -15.30 18.35 1.30
CA LYS A 93 -15.26 19.78 0.97
C LYS A 93 -13.85 20.33 0.75
N ASP A 94 -12.88 19.84 1.52
CA ASP A 94 -11.48 20.29 1.47
C ASP A 94 -10.62 19.51 0.46
N ILE A 95 -11.16 18.44 -0.16
CA ILE A 95 -10.42 17.55 -1.06
C ILE A 95 -10.83 17.82 -2.51
N GLY A 96 -12.11 17.67 -2.85
CA GLY A 96 -12.57 17.85 -4.23
C GLY A 96 -11.80 16.98 -5.23
N ILE A 97 -11.52 17.54 -6.41
CA ILE A 97 -10.79 16.84 -7.47
C ILE A 97 -9.31 16.61 -7.14
N SER A 98 -8.76 17.29 -6.12
CA SER A 98 -7.40 17.04 -5.64
C SER A 98 -7.21 15.61 -5.13
N ALA A 99 -8.30 14.88 -4.87
CA ALA A 99 -8.31 13.44 -4.62
C ALA A 99 -7.55 12.62 -5.68
N VAL A 100 -7.42 13.10 -6.91
CA VAL A 100 -6.59 12.45 -7.94
C VAL A 100 -5.12 12.39 -7.52
N ASN A 101 -4.60 13.45 -6.90
CA ASN A 101 -3.22 13.46 -6.40
C ASN A 101 -3.05 12.48 -5.24
N ASP A 102 -4.03 12.38 -4.34
CA ASP A 102 -4.01 11.42 -3.23
C ASP A 102 -4.04 9.98 -3.75
N ALA A 103 -4.78 9.73 -4.82
CA ALA A 103 -4.81 8.42 -5.48
C ALA A 103 -3.43 8.09 -6.07
N LEU A 104 -2.82 9.00 -6.83
CA LEU A 104 -1.48 8.81 -7.39
C LEU A 104 -0.41 8.65 -6.29
N LEU A 105 -0.58 9.32 -5.15
CA LEU A 105 0.30 9.16 -3.99
C LEU A 105 0.23 7.73 -3.43
N LEU A 106 -0.98 7.14 -3.34
CA LEU A 106 -1.13 5.73 -2.93
C LEU A 106 -0.41 4.78 -3.89
N ASP A 107 -0.50 5.01 -5.20
CA ASP A 107 0.16 4.19 -6.21
C ASP A 107 1.69 4.23 -6.08
N VAL A 108 2.27 5.43 -6.03
CA VAL A 108 3.72 5.63 -5.85
C VAL A 108 4.20 5.06 -4.52
N PHE A 109 3.42 5.23 -3.45
CA PHE A 109 3.80 4.71 -2.13
C PHE A 109 3.83 3.17 -2.11
N VAL A 110 2.91 2.51 -2.80
CA VAL A 110 2.94 1.05 -2.92
C VAL A 110 4.15 0.60 -3.73
N ASP A 111 4.46 1.25 -4.85
CA ASP A 111 5.66 0.92 -5.65
C ASP A 111 6.94 1.02 -4.81
N GLU A 112 7.07 2.09 -4.01
CA GLU A 112 8.23 2.27 -3.12
C GLU A 112 8.30 1.17 -2.03
N LEU A 113 7.18 0.82 -1.41
CA LEU A 113 7.16 -0.26 -0.40
C LEU A 113 7.53 -1.62 -1.00
N ILE A 114 7.11 -1.91 -2.23
CA ILE A 114 7.50 -3.13 -2.95
C ILE A 114 9.00 -3.12 -3.25
N ARG A 115 9.57 -1.99 -3.70
CA ARG A 115 11.01 -1.86 -3.95
C ARG A 115 11.82 -2.12 -2.69
N VAL A 116 11.44 -1.52 -1.56
CA VAL A 116 12.11 -1.74 -0.27
C VAL A 116 12.00 -3.20 0.18
N ALA A 117 10.80 -3.80 0.06
CA ALA A 117 10.59 -5.20 0.43
C ALA A 117 11.42 -6.17 -0.42
N THR A 118 11.59 -5.88 -1.72
CA THR A 118 12.33 -6.74 -2.65
C THR A 118 13.85 -6.52 -2.62
N GLN A 119 14.33 -5.30 -2.35
CA GLN A 119 15.76 -5.03 -2.12
C GLN A 119 16.31 -5.70 -0.85
N ILE A 120 15.48 -5.88 0.19
CA ILE A 120 15.87 -6.68 1.36
C ILE A 120 16.10 -8.15 0.96
N CYS A 121 15.31 -8.70 0.03
CA CYS A 121 15.50 -10.08 -0.44
C CYS A 121 16.81 -10.29 -1.20
N SER A 122 17.31 -9.30 -1.96
CA SER A 122 18.59 -9.44 -2.67
C SER A 122 19.80 -9.40 -1.72
N GLN A 123 19.71 -8.70 -0.59
CA GLN A 123 20.76 -8.66 0.43
C GLN A 123 20.76 -9.88 1.36
N CYS A 124 19.62 -10.56 1.53
CA CYS A 124 19.53 -11.78 2.32
C CYS A 124 20.09 -13.04 1.61
N ASN A 125 20.39 -12.99 0.31
CA ASN A 125 20.76 -14.17 -0.49
C ASN A 125 22.27 -14.32 -0.76
N VAL A 126 23.15 -13.64 0.00
CA VAL A 126 24.62 -13.62 -0.24
C VAL A 126 25.44 -14.24 0.91
N LYS A 127 24.81 -14.93 1.87
CA LYS A 127 25.55 -15.72 2.88
C LYS A 127 24.79 -17.01 3.12
N ASP A 128 25.22 -18.09 2.46
CA ASP A 128 25.12 -19.50 2.90
C ASP A 128 25.41 -20.51 1.76
N VAL A 129 26.35 -20.21 0.85
CA VAL A 129 26.93 -21.24 -0.06
C VAL A 129 28.41 -20.97 -0.29
N SER A 130 29.24 -21.10 0.75
CA SER A 130 30.68 -21.34 0.59
C SER A 130 31.33 -21.66 1.94
N GLU A 131 31.07 -22.86 2.48
CA GLU A 131 31.99 -23.56 3.40
C GLU A 131 31.53 -25.01 3.53
N SER A 132 31.92 -25.83 2.55
CA SER A 132 31.98 -27.30 2.62
C SER A 132 32.91 -27.82 1.53
#